data_AF-A0A838BQE2-F1
#
_entry.id   AF-A0A838BQE2-F1
#
_cell.length_a   1.000
_cell.length_b   1.000
_cell.length_c   1.000
_cell.angle_alpha   90.00
_cell.angle_beta   90.00
_cell.angle_gamma   90.00
#
_symmetry.space_group_name_H-M   'P 1'
#
loop_
_entity.id
_entity.type
_entity.pdbx_description
1 polymer ?
#
loop_
_entity_poly.entity_id
_entity_poly.type
_entity_poly.pdbx_seq_one_letter_code
_entity_poly.pdbx_strand_id
1 'polypeptide(L)'
;MTAGNTRSRRQFTTVIGAVPRTIPMTTAQFLTFKAFVRDTLSHGSAEFEMPVWDLTACPVKRVKLRDGGRYTANRMGNKIHVSFSLDVWDL
;
A
#
# COMPACT_ATOMS: atom_id res chain seq x y z
N MET A 1 -18.56 -9.90 27.40
CA MET A 1 -17.13 -9.71 27.09
C MET A 1 -17.05 -8.68 25.97
N THR A 2 -16.69 -7.44 26.31
CA THR A 2 -16.75 -6.29 25.40
C THR A 2 -15.57 -6.37 24.43
N ALA A 3 -15.85 -6.69 23.17
CA ALA A 3 -14.89 -6.67 22.08
C ALA A 3 -14.43 -5.23 21.86
N GLY A 4 -13.34 -4.85 22.51
CA GLY A 4 -12.69 -3.56 22.30
C GLY A 4 -12.22 -3.48 20.85
N ASN A 5 -12.77 -2.53 20.11
CA ASN A 5 -12.22 -2.09 18.83
C ASN A 5 -10.72 -1.79 19.04
N THR A 6 -9.85 -2.66 18.55
CA THR A 6 -8.40 -2.44 18.51
C THR A 6 -8.11 -1.28 17.56
N ARG A 7 -8.31 -0.05 18.06
CA ARG A 7 -7.77 1.15 17.43
C ARG A 7 -6.26 1.03 17.55
N SER A 8 -5.59 0.82 16.42
CA SER A 8 -4.13 0.84 16.29
C SER A 8 -3.56 2.08 16.97
N ARG A 9 -3.11 1.92 18.22
CA ARG A 9 -2.44 2.97 18.99
C ARG A 9 -1.03 3.08 18.42
N ARG A 10 -0.63 4.26 17.94
CA ARG A 10 0.76 4.51 17.52
C ARG A 10 1.68 4.20 18.70
N GLN A 11 2.36 3.07 18.63
CA GLN A 11 3.48 2.75 19.49
C GLN A 11 4.62 3.67 19.05
N PHE A 12 5.05 4.53 19.97
CA PHE A 12 6.19 5.41 19.79
C PHE A 12 7.41 4.59 19.33
N THR A 13 8.20 5.15 18.40
CA THR A 13 9.46 4.67 17.78
C THR A 13 9.42 3.84 16.48
N THR A 14 8.37 3.89 15.66
CA THR A 14 8.49 3.39 14.27
C THR A 14 8.49 4.56 13.28
N VAL A 15 9.62 4.75 12.58
CA VAL A 15 9.73 5.71 11.47
C VAL A 15 8.85 5.18 10.35
N ILE A 16 7.68 5.81 10.17
CA ILE A 16 6.77 5.49 9.07
C ILE A 16 7.02 6.53 7.99
N GLY A 17 7.70 6.12 6.92
CA GLY A 17 7.92 6.94 5.74
C GLY A 17 6.73 6.85 4.78
N ALA A 18 6.14 7.98 4.41
CA ALA A 18 5.10 8.01 3.40
C ALA A 18 5.73 8.15 2.01
N VAL A 19 5.62 7.10 1.19
CA VAL A 19 6.20 7.09 -0.15
C VAL A 19 5.07 7.13 -1.18
N PRO A 20 4.86 8.28 -1.86
CA PRO A 20 3.96 8.33 -3.00
C PRO A 20 4.59 7.55 -4.16
N ARG A 21 3.84 6.63 -4.75
CA ARG A 21 4.26 5.84 -5.91
C ARG A 21 3.20 5.94 -7.00
N THR A 22 3.68 6.05 -8.24
CA THR A 22 2.84 5.92 -9.44
C THR A 22 3.44 4.81 -10.28
N ILE A 23 2.66 3.75 -10.48
CA ILE A 23 3.10 2.56 -11.22
C ILE A 23 2.27 2.46 -12.51
N PRO A 24 2.91 2.47 -13.69
CA PRO A 24 2.22 2.19 -14.93
C PRO A 24 1.98 0.68 -15.06
N MET A 25 0.71 0.29 -15.14
CA MET A 25 0.26 -1.09 -15.25
C MET A 25 -0.43 -1.33 -16.61
N THR A 26 -0.34 -2.56 -17.12
CA THR A 26 -1.23 -3.04 -18.18
C THR A 26 -2.64 -3.30 -17.64
N THR A 27 -3.62 -3.47 -18.52
CA THR A 27 -5.01 -3.78 -18.10
C THR A 27 -5.09 -5.07 -17.27
N ALA A 28 -4.35 -6.11 -17.65
CA ALA A 28 -4.31 -7.36 -16.90
C ALA A 28 -3.71 -7.16 -15.49
N GLN A 29 -2.58 -6.45 -15.40
CA GLN A 29 -1.95 -6.13 -14.11
C GLN A 29 -2.86 -5.27 -13.22
N PHE A 30 -3.60 -4.32 -13.81
CA PHE A 30 -4.55 -3.50 -13.07
C PHE A 30 -5.71 -4.32 -12.51
N LEU A 31 -6.22 -5.31 -13.26
CA LEU A 31 -7.27 -6.21 -12.76
C LEU A 31 -6.76 -7.07 -11.60
N THR A 32 -5.54 -7.60 -11.69
CA THR A 32 -4.89 -8.31 -10.58
C THR A 32 -4.69 -7.43 -9.36
N PHE A 33 -4.24 -6.18 -9.56
CA PHE A 33 -4.09 -5.21 -8.48
C PHE A 33 -5.44 -4.88 -7.83
N LYS A 34 -6.49 -4.66 -8.62
CA LYS A 34 -7.83 -4.39 -8.11
C LYS A 34 -8.38 -5.56 -7.30
N ALA A 35 -8.16 -6.80 -7.74
CA ALA A 35 -8.51 -8.00 -7.00
C ALA A 35 -7.70 -8.10 -5.69
N PHE A 36 -6.39 -7.87 -5.75
CA PHE A 36 -5.53 -7.86 -4.56
C PHE A 36 -6.00 -6.83 -3.52
N VAL A 37 -6.33 -5.59 -3.95
CA VAL A 37 -6.85 -4.55 -3.04
C VAL A 37 -8.21 -4.95 -2.47
N ARG A 38 -9.10 -5.50 -3.30
CA ARG A 38 -10.42 -5.94 -2.83
C ARG A 38 -10.33 -7.10 -1.85
N ASP A 39 -9.52 -8.11 -2.14
CA ASP A 39 -9.53 -9.39 -1.44
C ASP A 39 -8.59 -9.38 -0.23
N THR A 40 -7.41 -8.76 -0.37
CA THR A 40 -6.36 -8.73 0.67
C THR A 40 -6.44 -7.46 1.52
N LEU A 41 -6.84 -6.33 0.92
CA LEU A 41 -6.91 -5.03 1.57
C LEU A 41 -8.35 -4.58 1.82
N SER A 42 -9.32 -5.52 1.80
CA SER A 42 -10.77 -5.30 1.95
C SER A 42 -11.17 -4.37 3.11
N HIS A 43 -10.35 -4.26 4.15
CA HIS A 43 -10.58 -3.43 5.34
C HIS A 43 -9.69 -2.17 5.41
N GLY A 44 -9.16 -1.74 4.26
CA GLY A 44 -8.49 -0.46 4.05
C GLY A 44 -7.20 -0.24 4.83
N SER A 45 -6.68 -1.27 5.50
CA SER A 45 -5.57 -1.07 6.44
C SER A 45 -4.68 -2.27 6.65
N ALA A 46 -4.87 -3.34 5.86
CA ALA A 46 -4.04 -4.53 5.97
C ALA A 46 -2.59 -4.20 5.60
N GLU A 47 -1.70 -4.61 6.49
CA GLU A 47 -0.26 -4.51 6.32
C GLU A 47 0.18 -5.68 5.44
N PHE A 48 1.03 -5.40 4.45
CA PHE A 48 1.57 -6.42 3.56
C PHE A 48 3.08 -6.22 3.40
N GLU A 49 3.77 -7.28 2.99
CA GLU A 49 5.21 -7.23 2.75
C GLU A 49 5.48 -6.90 1.29
N MET A 50 6.36 -5.93 1.05
CA MET A 50 6.76 -5.51 -0.28
C MET A 50 8.25 -5.16 -0.30
N PRO A 51 9.01 -5.56 -1.34
CA PRO A 51 10.37 -5.05 -1.52
C PRO A 51 10.31 -3.54 -1.78
N VAL A 52 10.95 -2.77 -0.91
CA VAL A 52 11.06 -1.31 -1.02
C VAL A 52 12.51 -0.96 -1.30
N TRP A 53 12.76 -0.24 -2.39
CA TRP A 53 14.10 0.26 -2.70
C TRP A 53 14.49 1.39 -1.74
N ASP A 54 15.56 1.18 -0.97
CA ASP A 54 16.10 2.12 0.02
C ASP A 54 17.39 2.83 -0.46
N LEU A 55 17.61 2.87 -1.79
CA LEU A 55 18.81 3.38 -2.48
C LEU A 55 20.04 2.45 -2.40
N THR A 56 20.08 1.49 -1.48
CA THR A 56 21.22 0.56 -1.32
C THR A 56 20.83 -0.87 -1.66
N ALA A 57 19.61 -1.27 -1.30
CA ALA A 57 19.05 -2.60 -1.50
C ALA A 57 17.51 -2.57 -1.67
N CYS A 58 16.93 -3.73 -1.98
CA CYS A 58 15.48 -3.98 -2.00
C CYS A 58 15.06 -4.86 -0.80
N PRO A 59 15.24 -4.45 0.46
CA PRO A 59 14.73 -5.24 1.57
C PRO A 59 13.21 -5.35 1.50
N VAL A 60 12.69 -6.52 1.89
CA VAL A 60 11.25 -6.72 2.09
C VAL A 60 10.85 -5.94 3.34
N LYS A 61 10.09 -4.86 3.16
CA LYS A 61 9.57 -4.04 4.25
C LYS A 61 8.07 -4.29 4.41
N ARG A 62 7.59 -4.18 5.64
CA ARG A 62 6.15 -4.06 5.88
C ARG A 62 5.72 -2.72 5.31
N VAL A 63 4.61 -2.73 4.59
CA VAL A 63 4.00 -1.55 3.99
C VAL A 63 2.49 -1.60 4.16
N LYS A 64 1.87 -0.43 4.13
CA LYS A 64 0.42 -0.27 4.20
C LYS A 64 0.00 0.80 3.23
N LEU A 65 -1.09 0.55 2.51
CA LEU A 65 -1.69 1.61 1.70
C LEU A 65 -2.29 2.67 2.62
N ARG A 66 -1.88 3.91 2.39
CA ARG A 66 -2.40 5.08 3.08
C ARG A 66 -3.87 5.29 2.71
N ASP A 67 -4.57 6.11 3.50
CA ASP A 67 -5.92 6.59 3.21
C ASP A 67 -6.97 5.49 3.02
N GLY A 68 -6.84 4.36 3.71
CA GLY A 68 -7.87 3.32 3.65
C GLY A 68 -7.73 2.39 2.44
N GLY A 69 -6.54 2.24 1.85
CA GLY A 69 -6.40 1.48 0.60
C GLY A 69 -6.79 2.28 -0.64
N ARG A 70 -6.94 3.60 -0.53
CA ARG A 70 -7.29 4.45 -1.68
C ARG A 70 -6.13 4.51 -2.66
N TYR A 71 -6.47 4.35 -3.93
CA TYR A 71 -5.59 4.55 -5.05
C TYR A 71 -6.32 5.33 -6.13
N THR A 72 -5.59 6.11 -6.91
CA THR A 72 -6.09 6.81 -8.08
C THR A 72 -5.62 6.06 -9.31
N ALA A 73 -6.53 5.64 -10.18
CA ALA A 73 -6.19 5.00 -11.44
C ALA A 73 -6.54 5.92 -12.61
N ASN A 74 -5.54 6.37 -13.36
CA ASN A 74 -5.72 7.19 -14.54
C ASN A 74 -5.27 6.42 -15.78
N ARG A 75 -6.14 6.31 -16.78
CA ARG A 75 -5.77 5.68 -18.05
C ARG A 75 -5.00 6.69 -18.91
N MET A 76 -3.76 6.36 -19.26
CA MET A 76 -2.93 7.13 -20.19
C MET A 76 -2.56 6.23 -21.37
N GLY A 77 -3.30 6.40 -22.48
CA GLY A 77 -3.18 5.56 -23.67
C GLY A 77 -3.51 4.08 -23.37
N ASN A 78 -2.54 3.20 -23.64
CA ASN A 78 -2.65 1.75 -23.44
C ASN A 78 -2.26 1.28 -22.03
N LYS A 79 -1.84 2.19 -21.14
CA LYS A 79 -1.44 1.88 -19.76
C LYS A 79 -2.38 2.55 -18.76
N ILE A 80 -2.49 1.95 -17.59
CA ILE A 80 -3.23 2.48 -16.45
C ILE A 80 -2.20 2.87 -15.40
N HIS A 81 -2.11 4.16 -15.13
CA HIS A 81 -1.23 4.69 -14.11
C HIS A 81 -1.96 4.65 -12.77
N VAL A 82 -1.47 3.81 -11.87
CA VAL A 82 -2.03 3.66 -10.53
C VAL A 82 -1.15 4.43 -9.56
N SER A 83 -1.69 5.51 -9.01
CA SER A 83 -1.06 6.34 -7.99
C SER A 83 -1.60 6.00 -6.62
N PHE A 84 -0.71 5.68 -5.69
CA PHE A 84 -1.05 5.38 -4.30
C PHE A 84 0.10 5.77 -3.37
N SER A 85 -0.22 5.97 -2.10
CA SER A 85 0.78 6.25 -1.07
C SER A 85 0.93 5.02 -0.18
N LEU A 86 2.18 4.63 0.07
CA LEU A 86 2.51 3.58 1.03
C LEU A 86 3.10 4.21 2.29
N ASP A 87 2.54 3.83 3.44
CA ASP A 87 3.21 3.95 4.72
C ASP A 87 4.18 2.76 4.83
N VAL A 88 5.48 3.04 4.79
CA VAL A 88 6.55 2.04 4.91
C VAL A 88 7.09 2.10 6.31
N TRP A 89 7.13 0.96 7.00
CA TRP A 89 7.80 0.88 8.29
C TRP A 89 9.30 0.77 8.13
N ASP A 90 10.03 1.50 8.98
CA ASP A 90 11.50 1.47 9.04
C ASP A 90 12.13 1.95 7.73
N LEU A 91 11.66 3.10 7.20
CA LEU A 91 12.14 3.67 5.94
C LEU A 91 13.62 4.05 6.01
#